data_AF-A0A7Y3GAS5-F1
#
_entry.id   AF-A0A7Y3GAS5-F1
#
_cell.length_a   1.000
_cell.length_b   1.000
_cell.length_c   1.000
_cell.angle_alpha   90.00
_cell.angle_beta   90.00
_cell.angle_gamma   90.00
#
_symmetry.space_group_name_H-M   'P 1'
#
loop_
_entity.id
_entity.type
_entity.pdbx_description
1 polymer ?
#
loop_
_entity_poly.entity_id
_entity_poly.type
_entity_poly.pdbx_seq_one_letter_code
_entity_poly.pdbx_strand_id
1 'polypeptide(L)'
;MPIPVAALEDYFRKVYDERMRGLAVVNPALDVEAVGFSRLDEHELGALVTPWFINLLLLPGSDRWDDRAQGGTCTIDLPGGSVDFTIAHDEELGTTLSAALFGTVADFPDQALARDVAAETLRLLRQTGARDDSKEPGMTRRELFGRLAGQEGAEE
;
A
#
# COMPACT_ATOMS: atom_id res chain seq x y z
N MET A 1 15.84 14.74 -4.73
CA MET A 1 16.74 13.58 -4.93
C MET A 1 15.87 12.36 -4.77
N PRO A 2 15.95 11.33 -5.64
CA PRO A 2 15.07 10.16 -5.52
C PRO A 2 15.31 9.46 -4.17
N ILE A 3 14.23 9.02 -3.52
CA ILE A 3 14.30 8.26 -2.28
C ILE A 3 14.89 6.89 -2.61
N PRO A 4 16.04 6.50 -2.04
CA PRO A 4 16.60 5.19 -2.34
C PRO A 4 15.75 4.10 -1.69
N VAL A 5 15.54 3.00 -2.42
CA VAL A 5 14.76 1.85 -1.96
C VAL A 5 15.20 1.35 -0.57
N ALA A 6 16.52 1.31 -0.33
CA ALA A 6 17.06 0.90 0.97
C ALA A 6 16.66 1.83 2.14
N ALA A 7 16.42 3.12 1.88
CA ALA A 7 15.95 4.03 2.93
C ALA A 7 14.48 3.77 3.30
N LEU A 8 13.66 3.32 2.35
CA LEU A 8 12.29 2.86 2.66
C LEU A 8 12.35 1.66 3.60
N GLU A 9 13.15 0.66 3.25
CA GLU A 9 13.28 -0.56 4.07
C GLU A 9 13.80 -0.25 5.47
N ASP A 10 14.80 0.62 5.60
CA ASP A 10 15.33 1.06 6.89
C ASP A 10 14.28 1.80 7.73
N TYR A 11 13.57 2.78 7.13
CA TYR A 11 12.49 3.52 7.78
C TYR A 11 11.41 2.57 8.30
N PHE A 12 10.91 1.66 7.46
CA PHE A 12 9.84 0.76 7.86
C PHE A 12 10.31 -0.30 8.86
N ARG A 13 11.59 -0.70 8.83
CA ARG A 13 12.18 -1.55 9.86
C ARG A 13 12.32 -0.84 11.20
N LYS A 14 12.61 0.46 11.20
CA LYS A 14 12.57 1.31 12.40
C LYS A 14 11.14 1.44 12.95
N VAL A 15 10.15 1.68 12.08
CA VAL A 15 8.72 1.67 12.47
C VAL A 15 8.31 0.33 13.07
N TYR A 16 8.80 -0.78 12.51
CA TYR A 16 8.60 -2.10 13.09
C TYR A 16 9.11 -2.17 14.52
N ASP A 17 10.37 -1.81 14.74
CA ASP A 17 11.01 -1.92 16.06
C ASP A 17 10.37 -1.02 17.12
N GLU A 18 10.05 0.22 16.75
CA GLU A 18 9.59 1.25 17.69
C GLU A 18 8.09 1.19 17.99
N ARG A 19 7.26 0.78 17.01
CA ARG A 19 5.80 0.96 17.09
C ARG A 19 5.00 -0.31 16.87
N MET A 20 5.44 -1.21 15.98
CA MET A 20 4.63 -2.37 15.59
C MET A 20 5.01 -3.66 16.31
N ARG A 21 6.25 -3.79 16.76
CA ARG A 21 6.76 -5.01 17.40
C ARG A 21 5.85 -5.43 18.56
N GLY A 22 5.36 -6.67 18.49
CA GLY A 22 4.48 -7.26 19.52
C GLY A 22 2.99 -6.98 19.36
N LEU A 23 2.57 -6.19 18.36
CA LEU A 23 1.14 -6.03 18.04
C LEU A 23 0.58 -7.27 17.33
N ALA A 24 -0.70 -7.57 17.57
CA ALA A 24 -1.37 -8.74 16.98
C ALA A 24 -1.50 -8.69 15.44
N VAL A 25 -1.36 -7.50 14.86
CA VAL A 25 -1.38 -7.30 13.40
C VAL A 25 -0.07 -7.74 12.73
N VAL A 26 1.00 -7.93 13.50
CA VAL A 26 2.30 -8.36 12.99
C VAL A 26 2.32 -9.85 12.71
N ASN A 27 2.59 -10.19 11.46
CA ASN A 27 2.95 -11.53 11.01
C ASN A 27 4.48 -11.70 11.08
N PRO A 28 5.01 -12.52 12.02
CA PRO A 28 6.45 -12.72 12.18
C PRO A 28 7.09 -13.55 11.06
N ALA A 29 6.31 -14.13 10.15
CA ALA A 29 6.82 -14.86 8.99
C ALA A 29 7.30 -13.93 7.86
N LEU A 30 7.03 -12.62 7.99
CA LEU A 30 7.37 -11.61 7.00
C LEU A 30 8.41 -10.61 7.56
N ASP A 31 9.19 -10.02 6.67
CA ASP A 31 10.08 -8.89 6.93
C ASP A 31 9.72 -7.69 6.05
N VAL A 32 10.35 -6.55 6.32
CA VAL A 32 10.20 -5.36 5.48
C VAL A 32 11.02 -5.58 4.20
N GLU A 33 10.34 -5.59 3.05
CA GLU A 33 10.99 -5.77 1.75
C GLU A 33 10.36 -4.86 0.69
N ALA A 34 11.22 -4.17 -0.04
CA ALA A 34 10.82 -3.38 -1.20
C ALA A 34 10.94 -4.21 -2.49
N VAL A 35 9.81 -4.45 -3.15
CA VAL A 35 9.66 -5.36 -4.28
C VAL A 35 9.36 -4.59 -5.56
N GLY A 36 10.10 -4.89 -6.62
CA GLY A 36 9.75 -4.50 -8.00
C GLY A 36 9.80 -3.01 -8.33
N PHE A 37 10.51 -2.22 -7.52
CA PHE A 37 10.73 -0.79 -7.78
C PHE A 37 11.37 -0.58 -9.14
N SER A 38 10.67 0.13 -10.00
CA SER A 38 11.16 0.49 -11.32
C SER A 38 10.47 1.73 -11.84
N ARG A 39 11.17 2.46 -12.71
CA ARG A 39 10.72 3.73 -13.26
C ARG A 39 9.36 3.61 -13.96
N LEU A 40 8.51 4.59 -13.69
CA LEU A 40 7.22 4.84 -14.32
C LEU A 40 7.21 6.33 -14.68
N ASP A 41 7.49 6.66 -15.94
CA ASP A 41 7.66 8.04 -16.42
C ASP A 41 8.69 8.84 -15.60
N GLU A 42 8.23 9.79 -14.78
CA GLU A 42 9.05 10.61 -13.89
C GLU A 42 9.05 10.11 -12.43
N HIS A 43 8.31 9.04 -12.15
CA HIS A 43 8.14 8.44 -10.83
C HIS A 43 8.82 7.07 -10.76
N GLU A 44 8.87 6.52 -9.56
CA GLU A 44 9.28 5.13 -9.34
C GLU A 44 8.16 4.38 -8.62
N LEU A 45 7.67 3.29 -9.24
CA LEU A 45 6.58 2.48 -8.68
C LEU A 45 7.13 1.14 -8.23
N GLY A 46 6.81 0.77 -7.00
CA GLY A 46 7.09 -0.55 -6.42
C GLY A 46 6.03 -0.95 -5.40
N ALA A 47 6.27 -2.07 -4.73
CA ALA A 47 5.46 -2.56 -3.64
C ALA A 47 6.32 -2.70 -2.39
N LEU A 48 5.79 -2.32 -1.25
CA LEU A 48 6.40 -2.51 0.05
C LEU A 48 5.64 -3.61 0.79
N VAL A 49 6.34 -4.71 1.03
CA VAL A 49 5.92 -5.77 1.94
C VAL A 49 6.36 -5.35 3.35
N THR A 50 5.44 -5.42 4.29
CA THR A 50 5.73 -5.26 5.72
C THR A 50 5.11 -6.40 6.50
N PRO A 51 5.57 -6.65 7.73
CA PRO A 51 4.94 -7.60 8.64
C PRO A 51 3.48 -7.29 9.01
N TRP A 52 2.89 -6.16 8.62
CA TRP A 52 1.51 -5.80 9.00
C TRP A 52 0.63 -5.35 7.81
N PHE A 53 1.20 -4.94 6.68
CA PHE A 53 0.48 -4.65 5.43
C PHE A 53 1.34 -4.92 4.19
N ILE A 54 0.72 -4.92 3.01
CA ILE A 54 1.43 -4.76 1.72
C ILE A 54 0.81 -3.56 0.99
N ASN A 55 1.64 -2.60 0.60
CA ASN A 55 1.20 -1.40 -0.11
C ASN A 55 1.99 -1.21 -1.41
N LEU A 56 1.35 -0.66 -2.44
CA LEU A 56 2.07 -0.01 -3.53
C LEU A 56 2.65 1.30 -3.03
N LEU A 57 3.87 1.60 -3.43
CA LEU A 57 4.52 2.88 -3.23
C LEU A 57 4.89 3.50 -4.57
N LEU A 58 4.47 4.75 -4.76
CA LEU A 58 4.89 5.60 -5.84
C LEU A 58 5.76 6.71 -5.26
N LEU A 59 7.04 6.71 -5.65
CA LEU A 59 8.01 7.70 -5.23
C LEU A 59 8.04 8.83 -6.28
N PRO A 60 7.89 10.08 -5.85
CA PRO A 60 8.00 11.21 -6.75
C PRO A 60 9.46 11.38 -7.21
N GLY A 61 9.68 11.57 -8.51
CA GLY A 61 10.99 11.97 -9.03
C GLY A 61 11.16 13.48 -8.95
N SER A 62 10.96 14.16 -10.07
CA SER A 62 11.13 15.63 -10.18
C SER A 62 9.88 16.43 -9.81
N ASP A 63 8.74 15.74 -9.67
CA ASP A 63 7.43 16.34 -9.61
C ASP A 63 7.10 16.91 -8.22
N ARG A 64 6.47 18.09 -8.16
CA ARG A 64 6.20 18.81 -6.92
C ARG A 64 4.89 18.33 -6.27
N TRP A 65 4.96 17.17 -5.61
CA TRP A 65 3.87 16.68 -4.75
C TRP A 65 3.82 17.38 -3.39
N ASP A 66 4.83 18.20 -3.08
CA ASP A 66 4.95 18.98 -1.83
C ASP A 66 3.80 19.97 -1.61
N ASP A 67 3.16 20.46 -2.67
CA ASP A 67 2.02 21.39 -2.58
C ASP A 67 0.70 20.68 -2.25
N ARG A 68 0.67 19.34 -2.32
CA ARG A 68 -0.54 18.56 -2.02
C ARG A 68 -0.67 18.37 -0.52
N ALA A 69 -1.92 18.26 -0.05
CA ALA A 69 -2.18 18.06 1.37
C ALA A 69 -1.91 16.61 1.80
N GLN A 70 -1.42 16.43 3.03
CA GLN A 70 -1.37 15.15 3.73
C GLN A 70 -2.71 14.44 3.66
N GLY A 71 -2.71 13.16 3.26
CA GLY A 71 -3.91 12.35 3.12
C GLY A 71 -4.73 12.65 1.86
N GLY A 72 -4.27 13.55 0.99
CA GLY A 72 -4.88 13.77 -0.31
C GLY A 72 -4.80 12.52 -1.19
N THR A 73 -5.79 12.32 -2.04
CA THR A 73 -5.83 11.19 -2.98
C THR A 73 -5.45 11.64 -4.39
N CYS A 74 -4.65 10.84 -5.08
CA CYS A 74 -4.30 11.03 -6.47
C CYS A 74 -4.45 9.71 -7.24
N THR A 75 -5.25 9.74 -8.30
CA THR A 75 -5.43 8.61 -9.21
C THR A 75 -4.32 8.61 -10.26
N ILE A 76 -3.60 7.49 -10.37
CA ILE A 76 -2.55 7.27 -11.36
C ILE A 76 -3.07 6.24 -12.36
N ASP A 77 -3.09 6.62 -13.63
CA ASP A 77 -3.51 5.71 -14.70
C ASP A 77 -2.33 4.81 -15.10
N LEU A 78 -2.48 3.51 -14.88
CA LEU A 78 -1.50 2.51 -15.29
C LEU A 78 -2.06 1.68 -16.45
N PRO A 79 -1.21 1.05 -17.27
CA PRO A 79 -1.64 0.25 -18.41
C PRO A 79 -2.64 -0.87 -18.06
N GLY A 80 -2.56 -1.41 -16.85
CA GLY A 80 -3.45 -2.44 -16.30
C GLY A 80 -4.64 -1.92 -15.49
N GLY A 81 -4.77 -0.60 -15.35
CA GLY A 81 -5.88 0.08 -14.67
C GLY A 81 -5.43 1.22 -13.78
N SER A 82 -6.36 2.11 -13.45
CA SER A 82 -6.09 3.26 -12.59
C SER A 82 -6.04 2.83 -11.11
N VAL A 83 -5.14 3.47 -10.34
CA VAL A 83 -4.96 3.21 -8.91
C VAL A 83 -4.99 4.52 -8.13
N ASP A 84 -5.79 4.56 -7.06
CA ASP A 84 -5.87 5.70 -6.15
C ASP A 84 -4.79 5.61 -5.06
N PHE A 85 -3.84 6.52 -5.12
CA PHE A 85 -2.78 6.65 -4.12
C PHE A 85 -3.13 7.74 -3.11
N THR A 86 -2.81 7.49 -1.84
CA THR A 86 -2.86 8.47 -0.76
C THR A 86 -1.49 9.10 -0.57
N ILE A 87 -1.47 10.43 -0.53
CA ILE A 87 -0.26 11.24 -0.33
C ILE A 87 0.09 11.26 1.16
N ALA A 88 1.35 10.95 1.46
CA ALA A 88 1.91 11.05 2.79
C ALA A 88 3.22 11.85 2.74
N HIS A 89 3.34 12.82 3.64
CA HIS A 89 4.56 13.56 3.90
C HIS A 89 5.16 13.02 5.19
N ASP A 90 6.40 12.57 5.09
CA ASP A 90 7.21 12.13 6.22
C ASP A 90 8.48 12.97 6.30
N GLU A 91 8.95 13.28 7.50
CA GLU A 91 10.14 14.14 7.69
C GLU A 91 11.44 13.43 7.27
N GLU A 92 11.49 12.10 7.31
CA GLU A 92 12.66 11.28 6.99
C GLU A 92 12.65 10.84 5.52
N LEU A 93 11.49 10.38 5.01
CA LEU A 93 11.34 9.93 3.63
C LEU A 93 10.93 11.04 2.65
N GLY A 94 10.37 12.14 3.13
CA GLY A 94 9.74 13.15 2.28
C GLY A 94 8.35 12.73 1.81
N THR A 95 7.93 13.23 0.65
CA THR A 95 6.61 12.94 0.09
C THR A 95 6.60 11.58 -0.61
N THR A 96 5.70 10.70 -0.20
CA THR A 96 5.45 9.39 -0.84
C THR A 96 3.96 9.23 -1.12
N LEU A 97 3.64 8.44 -2.12
CA LEU A 97 2.27 8.09 -2.47
C LEU A 97 2.09 6.60 -2.21
N SER A 98 1.03 6.22 -1.49
CA SER A 98 0.79 4.82 -1.12
C SER A 98 -0.63 4.35 -1.42
N ALA A 99 -0.77 3.13 -1.92
CA ALA A 99 -2.06 2.48 -2.12
C ALA A 99 -2.06 1.11 -1.47
N ALA A 100 -3.04 0.82 -0.62
CA ALA A 100 -3.09 -0.46 0.09
C ALA A 100 -3.41 -1.60 -0.89
N LEU A 101 -2.53 -2.61 -0.97
CA LEU A 101 -2.82 -3.87 -1.65
C LEU A 101 -3.50 -4.84 -0.69
N PHE A 102 -2.90 -4.98 0.50
CA PHE A 102 -3.41 -5.82 1.57
C PHE A 102 -3.32 -5.05 2.89
N GLY A 103 -4.49 -4.74 3.47
CA GLY A 103 -4.57 -4.06 4.77
C GLY A 103 -4.21 -4.94 5.97
N THR A 104 -4.00 -6.24 5.75
CA THR A 104 -3.49 -7.20 6.73
C THR A 104 -2.73 -8.28 5.98
N VAL A 105 -1.68 -8.82 6.64
CA VAL A 105 -0.86 -9.91 6.12
C VAL A 105 -0.93 -11.17 6.97
N ALA A 106 -1.92 -11.25 7.87
CA ALA A 106 -2.07 -12.37 8.80
C ALA A 106 -2.21 -13.74 8.11
N ASP A 107 -2.76 -13.78 6.89
CA ASP A 107 -2.97 -15.01 6.11
C ASP A 107 -1.76 -15.39 5.25
N PHE A 108 -0.73 -14.54 5.17
CA PHE A 108 0.46 -14.87 4.38
C PHE A 108 1.33 -15.89 5.12
N PRO A 109 1.64 -17.05 4.51
CA PRO A 109 2.39 -18.11 5.16
C PRO A 109 3.88 -17.78 5.29
N ASP A 110 4.44 -17.05 4.32
CA ASP A 110 5.88 -16.77 4.24
C ASP A 110 6.20 -15.58 3.31
N GLN A 111 7.44 -15.11 3.42
CA GLN A 111 7.97 -13.98 2.64
C GLN A 111 7.95 -14.23 1.14
N ALA A 112 8.17 -15.47 0.69
CA ALA A 112 8.24 -15.77 -0.73
C ALA A 112 6.87 -15.57 -1.40
N LEU A 113 5.79 -16.01 -0.75
CA LEU A 113 4.44 -15.75 -1.26
C LEU A 113 4.11 -14.25 -1.24
N ALA A 114 4.43 -13.52 -0.18
CA ALA A 114 4.19 -12.08 -0.09
C ALA A 114 4.90 -11.31 -1.22
N ARG A 115 6.16 -11.67 -1.48
CA ARG A 115 6.96 -11.13 -2.58
C ARG A 115 6.37 -11.47 -3.95
N ASP A 116 5.97 -12.72 -4.16
CA ASP A 116 5.41 -13.17 -5.44
C ASP A 116 4.11 -12.43 -5.76
N VAL A 117 3.20 -12.33 -4.78
CA VAL A 117 1.94 -11.58 -4.90
C VAL A 117 2.20 -10.10 -5.19
N ALA A 118 3.16 -9.48 -4.50
CA ALA A 118 3.53 -8.09 -4.73
C ALA A 118 4.10 -7.88 -6.15
N ALA A 119 5.01 -8.76 -6.59
CA ALA A 119 5.62 -8.71 -7.91
C ALA A 119 4.59 -8.95 -9.03
N GLU A 120 3.70 -9.93 -8.85
CA GLU A 120 2.64 -10.24 -9.83
C GLU A 120 1.63 -9.10 -9.94
N THR A 121 1.26 -8.48 -8.82
CA THR A 121 0.38 -7.30 -8.83
C THR A 121 1.01 -6.15 -9.62
N LEU A 122 2.30 -5.86 -9.40
CA LEU A 122 3.03 -4.86 -10.17
C LEU A 122 3.10 -5.22 -11.65
N ARG A 123 3.29 -6.50 -11.98
CA ARG A 123 3.32 -6.99 -13.36
C ARG A 123 1.98 -6.75 -14.06
N LEU A 124 0.87 -7.09 -13.41
CA LEU A 124 -0.48 -6.90 -13.94
C LEU A 124 -0.80 -5.41 -14.14
N LEU A 125 -0.48 -4.56 -13.18
CA LEU A 125 -0.70 -3.11 -13.29
C LEU A 125 0.10 -2.47 -14.43
N ARG A 126 1.28 -3.02 -14.75
CA ARG A 126 2.16 -2.52 -15.82
C ARG A 126 1.81 -3.06 -17.20
N GLN A 127 0.96 -4.08 -17.32
CA GLN A 127 0.61 -4.70 -18.60
C GLN A 127 -0.79 -4.28 -19.05
N THR A 128 -0.91 -3.84 -20.30
CA THR A 128 -2.22 -3.72 -20.97
C THR A 128 -2.70 -5.11 -21.34
N GLY A 129 -3.48 -5.74 -20.47
CA GLY A 129 -3.98 -7.09 -20.69
C GLY A 129 -5.20 -7.43 -19.83
N ALA A 130 -6.38 -7.16 -20.38
CA ALA A 130 -7.71 -7.68 -19.99
C ALA A 130 -7.95 -7.85 -18.49
N ARG A 131 -8.32 -6.75 -17.82
CA ARG A 131 -9.10 -6.86 -16.59
C ARG A 131 -10.48 -7.40 -16.98
N ASP A 132 -10.78 -8.64 -16.57
CA ASP A 132 -12.15 -9.05 -16.36
C ASP A 132 -12.66 -8.14 -15.23
N ASP A 133 -13.54 -7.20 -15.59
CA ASP A 133 -14.18 -6.26 -14.68
C ASP A 133 -15.20 -7.02 -13.82
N SER A 134 -14.70 -7.86 -12.92
CA SER A 134 -15.48 -8.53 -11.89
C SER A 134 -14.84 -8.24 -10.54
N LYS A 135 -14.86 -6.97 -10.13
CA LYS A 135 -14.83 -6.67 -8.71
C LYS A 135 -15.81 -5.54 -8.42
N GLU A 136 -16.98 -5.98 -7.97
CA GLU A 136 -18.00 -5.19 -7.31
C GLU A 136 -17.36 -4.11 -6.43
N PRO A 137 -17.83 -2.84 -6.50
CA PRO A 137 -17.21 -1.75 -5.77
C PRO A 137 -17.21 -2.06 -4.28
N GLY A 138 -16.00 -2.30 -3.76
CA GLY A 138 -15.74 -2.64 -2.37
C GLY A 138 -16.20 -1.49 -1.48
N MET A 139 -17.40 -1.67 -0.96
CA MET A 139 -18.05 -0.98 0.16
C MET A 139 -17.06 -0.17 1.01
N THR A 140 -17.24 1.15 1.00
CA THR A 140 -16.39 2.11 1.71
C THR A 140 -16.40 1.81 3.21
N ARG A 141 -15.27 2.03 3.91
CA ARG A 141 -15.11 1.86 5.38
C ARG A 141 -16.26 2.44 6.23
N ARG A 142 -16.96 3.45 5.72
CA ARG A 142 -18.11 4.11 6.36
C ARG A 142 -19.37 3.24 6.42
N GLU A 143 -19.55 2.30 5.49
CA GLU A 143 -20.69 1.36 5.49
C GLU A 143 -20.47 0.19 6.47
N LEU A 144 -19.21 -0.19 6.73
CA LEU A 144 -18.87 -1.22 7.72
C LEU A 144 -19.19 -0.76 9.15
N PHE A 145 -18.93 0.51 9.49
CA PHE A 145 -19.27 1.09 10.79
C PHE A 145 -20.78 1.33 10.97
N GLY A 146 -21.52 1.56 9.88
CA GLY A 146 -22.98 1.71 9.94
C GLY A 146 -23.72 0.42 10.27
N ARG A 147 -23.15 -0.75 9.94
CA ARG A 147 -23.81 -2.05 10.11
C ARG A 147 -23.61 -2.68 11.49
N LEU A 148 -22.58 -2.27 12.23
CA LEU A 148 -22.31 -2.73 13.61
C LEU A 148 -23.06 -1.92 14.67
N ALA A 149 -23.52 -0.70 14.36
CA ALA A 149 -24.25 0.16 15.29
C ALA A 149 -25.78 -0.04 15.26
N GLY A 150 -26.30 -1.02 14.51
CA GLY A 150 -27.73 -1.17 14.22
C GLY A 150 -28.42 -2.40 14.79
N GLN A 151 -27.78 -3.18 15.67
CA GLN A 151 -28.40 -4.35 16.30
C GLN A 151 -28.35 -4.27 17.83
N GLU A 152 -28.95 -3.20 18.38
CA GLU A 152 -29.43 -3.18 19.76
C GLU A 152 -30.85 -2.58 19.72
N GLY A 153 -31.85 -3.41 20.06
CA GLY A 153 -33.26 -3.03 20.07
C GLY A 153 -34.20 -4.13 19.60
N ALA A 154 -34.11 -5.32 20.21
CA ALA A 154 -35.23 -6.26 20.22
C ALA A 154 -36.04 -5.99 21.49
N GLU A 155 -37.11 -5.22 21.34
CA GLU A 155 -38.20 -5.10 22.31
C GLU A 155 -39.49 -5.34 21.52
N GLU A 156 -40.11 -6.50 21.75
CA GLU A 156 -41.51 -6.69 22.20
C GLU A 156 -41.90 -8.18 22.13
#